data_AF-A0A2X2W9I0-F1
#
_entry.id   AF-A0A2X2W9I0-F1
#
_cell.length_a   1.000
_cell.length_b   1.000
_cell.length_c   1.000
_cell.angle_alpha   90.00
_cell.angle_beta   90.00
_cell.angle_gamma   90.00
#
_symmetry.space_group_name_H-M   'P 1'
#
loop_
_entity.id
_entity.type
_entity.pdbx_description
1 polymer ?
#
loop_
_entity_poly.entity_id
_entity_poly.type
_entity_poly.pdbx_seq_one_letter_code
_entity_poly.pdbx_strand_id
1 'polypeptide(L)'
;MSSYAVKIESMGVRVHTSKNTKEIVQEGTEARKTMRFADGSELEVDFIVFSTGIRPRDKLATQCGLDVAQRGGIVINDACQTSDPDIYAIGECASWNNRVYGLVAPGYKMAQVAVDHILETENVFEGADLSAKLKLLGVDVGGIGDAHGRTPGARSYVYLDESKEVYKRLIVSEDNKTLLGAVLVGRYQRLRQPAATGAERD
;
A
#
# COMPACT_ATOMS: atom_id res chain seq x y z
N MET A 1 -23.10 3.13 -4.56
CA MET A 1 -22.07 2.39 -3.81
C MET A 1 -21.15 1.69 -4.81
N SER A 2 -19.85 1.55 -4.52
CA SER A 2 -18.97 0.75 -5.36
C SER A 2 -19.43 -0.72 -5.37
N SER A 3 -19.31 -1.41 -6.50
CA SER A 3 -19.73 -2.82 -6.66
C SER A 3 -19.09 -3.77 -5.62
N TYR A 4 -17.99 -3.36 -4.98
CA TYR A 4 -17.31 -4.13 -3.94
C TYR A 4 -18.00 -4.11 -2.58
N ALA A 5 -18.55 -2.96 -2.18
CA ALA A 5 -19.23 -2.86 -0.89
C ALA A 5 -20.42 -3.81 -0.89
N VAL A 6 -21.19 -3.84 -1.99
CA VAL A 6 -22.32 -4.75 -2.20
C VAL A 6 -21.92 -6.22 -2.06
N LYS A 7 -20.75 -6.61 -2.60
CA LYS A 7 -20.26 -8.00 -2.51
C LYS A 7 -19.77 -8.39 -1.12
N ILE A 8 -19.16 -7.45 -0.38
CA ILE A 8 -18.78 -7.66 1.02
C ILE A 8 -20.03 -7.75 1.88
N GLU A 9 -21.02 -6.91 1.61
CA GLU A 9 -22.32 -6.89 2.29
C GLU A 9 -23.11 -8.17 2.06
N SER A 10 -23.07 -8.75 0.86
CA SER A 10 -23.70 -10.06 0.59
C SER A 10 -23.09 -11.22 1.39
N MET A 11 -21.91 -11.02 2.00
CA MET A 11 -21.26 -12.01 2.89
C MET A 11 -21.61 -11.81 4.37
N GLY A 12 -22.56 -10.91 4.68
CA GLY A 12 -22.99 -10.62 6.04
C GLY A 12 -22.12 -9.59 6.77
N VAL A 13 -21.21 -8.92 6.07
CA VAL A 13 -20.36 -7.87 6.63
C VAL A 13 -20.98 -6.49 6.36
N ARG A 14 -21.32 -5.74 7.42
CA ARG A 14 -21.79 -4.36 7.27
C ARG A 14 -20.62 -3.42 6.97
N VAL A 15 -20.73 -2.63 5.90
CA VAL A 15 -19.67 -1.71 5.47
C VAL A 15 -20.11 -0.26 5.74
N HIS A 16 -19.33 0.46 6.55
CA HIS A 16 -19.55 1.87 6.83
C HIS A 16 -18.44 2.70 6.18
N THR A 17 -18.70 3.28 5.01
CA THR A 17 -17.80 4.26 4.37
C THR A 17 -18.07 5.67 4.89
N SER A 18 -17.12 6.59 4.70
CA SER A 18 -17.21 7.97 5.18
C SER A 18 -17.49 8.09 6.69
N LYS A 19 -17.14 7.06 7.47
CA LYS A 19 -17.38 6.98 8.90
C LYS A 19 -16.08 7.24 9.67
N ASN A 20 -15.94 8.46 10.19
CA ASN A 20 -14.78 8.86 10.99
C ASN A 20 -15.09 8.65 12.48
N THR A 21 -14.31 7.82 13.17
CA THR A 21 -14.47 7.58 14.61
C THR A 21 -13.82 8.70 15.41
N LYS A 22 -14.60 9.38 16.26
CA LYS A 22 -14.12 10.44 17.15
C LYS A 22 -13.68 9.90 18.50
N GLU A 23 -14.48 9.00 19.07
CA GLU A 23 -14.21 8.46 20.40
C GLU A 23 -14.71 7.02 20.52
N ILE A 24 -14.09 6.29 21.43
CA ILE A 24 -14.46 4.93 21.82
C ILE A 24 -14.63 4.96 23.34
N VAL A 25 -15.86 4.73 23.79
CA VAL A 25 -16.22 4.77 25.21
C VAL A 25 -16.54 3.36 25.71
N GLN A 26 -16.26 3.09 26.99
CA GLN A 26 -16.55 1.80 27.64
C GLN A 26 -17.95 1.79 28.25
N GLU A 27 -18.94 1.98 27.41
CA GLU A 27 -20.36 1.97 27.75
C GLU A 27 -21.17 1.44 26.56
N GLY A 28 -22.29 0.79 26.84
CA GLY A 28 -23.21 0.23 25.86
C GLY A 28 -24.27 -0.62 26.56
N THR A 29 -25.42 -0.79 25.91
CA THR A 29 -26.54 -1.59 26.42
C THR A 29 -26.45 -3.04 25.94
N GLU A 30 -26.06 -3.24 24.68
CA GLU A 30 -25.96 -4.51 23.99
C GLU A 30 -24.51 -5.01 23.90
N ALA A 31 -23.53 -4.10 23.92
CA ALA A 31 -22.10 -4.45 23.88
C ALA A 31 -21.26 -3.64 24.88
N ARG A 32 -20.00 -4.05 25.07
CA ARG A 32 -19.11 -3.45 26.09
C ARG A 32 -18.56 -2.06 25.76
N LYS A 33 -18.63 -1.62 24.50
CA LYS A 33 -18.06 -0.35 24.02
C LYS A 33 -19.00 0.29 23.02
N THR A 34 -18.92 1.60 22.91
CA THR A 34 -19.59 2.37 21.86
C THR A 34 -18.57 3.19 21.08
N MET A 35 -18.58 3.04 19.76
CA MET A 35 -17.86 3.90 18.83
C MET A 35 -18.75 5.07 18.45
N ARG A 36 -18.28 6.30 18.68
CA ARG A 36 -18.99 7.52 18.29
C ARG A 36 -18.32 8.17 17.11
N PHE A 37 -19.12 8.56 16.13
CA PHE A 37 -18.63 9.03 14.85
C PHE A 37 -18.76 10.54 14.69
N ALA A 38 -18.03 11.09 13.73
CA ALA A 38 -17.99 12.52 13.48
C ALA A 38 -19.34 13.13 13.07
N ASP A 39 -20.22 12.32 12.47
CA ASP A 39 -21.57 12.69 12.07
C ASP A 39 -22.61 12.51 13.20
N GLY A 40 -22.16 12.18 14.42
CA GLY A 40 -23.01 12.07 15.60
C GLY A 40 -23.70 10.72 15.77
N SER A 41 -23.55 9.78 14.81
CA SER A 41 -24.07 8.42 15.02
C SER A 41 -23.15 7.60 15.90
N GLU A 42 -23.69 6.48 16.41
CA GLU A 42 -22.97 5.57 17.31
C GLU A 42 -23.06 4.11 16.81
N LEU A 43 -22.13 3.27 17.27
CA LEU A 43 -22.13 1.82 17.03
C LEU A 43 -21.60 1.08 18.26
N GLU A 44 -22.43 0.25 18.87
CA GLU A 44 -22.01 -0.62 19.97
C GLU A 44 -21.22 -1.84 19.44
N VAL A 45 -20.10 -2.15 20.08
CA VAL A 45 -19.17 -3.24 19.72
C VAL A 45 -18.48 -3.85 20.94
N ASP A 46 -18.26 -5.17 20.92
CA ASP A 46 -17.46 -5.83 21.97
C ASP A 46 -15.96 -5.74 21.72
N PHE A 47 -15.56 -5.78 20.44
CA PHE A 47 -14.18 -5.88 20.02
C PHE A 47 -13.90 -4.94 18.84
N ILE A 48 -12.72 -4.33 18.86
CA ILE A 48 -12.27 -3.38 17.84
C ILE A 48 -10.89 -3.82 17.36
N VAL A 49 -10.76 -3.98 16.04
CA VAL A 49 -9.47 -4.20 15.38
C VAL A 49 -9.07 -2.91 14.67
N PHE A 50 -7.92 -2.36 15.04
CA PHE A 50 -7.36 -1.19 14.36
C PHE A 50 -6.51 -1.64 13.17
N SER A 51 -6.96 -1.31 11.97
CA SER A 51 -6.26 -1.56 10.69
C SER A 51 -6.09 -0.27 9.89
N THR A 52 -5.72 0.82 10.57
CA THR A 52 -5.69 2.20 10.04
C THR A 52 -4.36 2.58 9.39
N GLY A 53 -3.51 1.60 9.07
CA GLY A 53 -2.19 1.77 8.48
C GLY A 53 -1.06 1.67 9.49
N ILE A 54 0.17 1.67 8.98
CA ILE A 54 1.41 1.54 9.75
C ILE A 54 2.25 2.82 9.63
N ARG A 55 3.20 2.98 10.55
CA ARG A 55 4.23 4.03 10.49
C ARG A 55 5.60 3.41 10.70
N PRO A 56 6.65 3.93 10.05
CA PRO A 56 8.03 3.47 10.28
C PRO A 56 8.40 3.55 11.77
N ARG A 57 9.15 2.57 12.26
CA ARG A 57 9.69 2.55 13.62
C ARG A 57 11.10 3.15 13.64
N ASP A 58 11.18 4.47 13.56
CA ASP A 58 12.42 5.26 13.42
C ASP A 58 12.90 5.93 14.72
N LYS A 59 12.22 5.67 15.84
CA LYS A 59 12.56 6.26 17.15
C LYS A 59 14.02 5.99 17.56
N LEU A 60 14.51 4.77 17.34
CA LEU A 60 15.89 4.40 17.68
C LEU A 60 16.89 5.19 16.81
N ALA A 61 16.64 5.30 15.51
CA ALA A 61 17.46 6.08 14.59
C ALA A 61 17.55 7.55 15.02
N THR A 62 16.40 8.15 15.35
CA THR A 62 16.34 9.53 15.86
C THR A 62 17.18 9.69 17.15
N GLN A 63 17.06 8.74 18.08
CA GLN A 63 17.79 8.79 19.35
C GLN A 63 19.30 8.59 19.19
N CYS A 64 19.73 7.89 18.15
CA CYS A 64 21.13 7.65 17.83
C CYS A 64 21.71 8.70 16.86
N GLY A 65 20.94 9.69 16.43
CA GLY A 65 21.41 10.74 15.51
C GLY A 65 21.54 10.29 14.05
N LEU A 66 20.88 9.19 13.66
CA LEU A 66 20.77 8.80 12.25
C LEU A 66 19.74 9.66 11.53
N ASP A 67 19.97 9.87 10.23
CA ASP A 67 19.04 10.63 9.39
C ASP A 67 17.67 9.94 9.30
N VAL A 68 16.61 10.74 9.50
CA VAL A 68 15.21 10.31 9.40
C VAL A 68 14.48 11.20 8.40
N ALA A 69 13.70 10.58 7.52
CA ALA A 69 12.98 11.28 6.47
C ALA A 69 11.82 12.13 7.04
N GLN A 70 11.42 13.17 6.30
CA GLN A 70 10.36 14.10 6.74
C GLN A 70 9.03 13.41 7.06
N ARG A 71 8.72 12.31 6.37
CA ARG A 71 7.49 11.51 6.57
C ARG A 71 7.70 10.28 7.47
N GLY A 72 8.84 10.22 8.15
CA GLY A 72 9.30 9.07 8.94
C GLY A 72 10.06 8.05 8.12
N GLY A 73 10.79 7.19 8.85
CA GLY A 73 11.66 6.15 8.31
C GLY A 73 13.13 6.57 8.25
N ILE A 74 14.00 5.60 8.52
CA ILE A 74 15.45 5.74 8.54
C ILE A 74 15.92 5.96 7.10
N VAL A 75 16.60 7.08 6.83
CA VAL A 75 17.08 7.38 5.48
C VAL A 75 18.12 6.34 5.09
N ILE A 76 17.97 5.77 3.89
CA ILE A 76 18.93 4.84 3.32
C ILE A 76 19.35 5.22 1.90
N ASN A 77 20.59 4.86 1.54
CA ASN A 77 21.09 4.90 0.17
C ASN A 77 20.68 3.65 -0.64
N ASP A 78 21.17 3.54 -1.88
CA ASP A 78 20.88 2.42 -2.78
C ASP A 78 21.46 1.08 -2.30
N ALA A 79 22.42 1.09 -1.37
CA ALA A 79 22.97 -0.10 -0.70
C ALA A 79 22.24 -0.45 0.61
N CYS A 80 21.15 0.24 0.93
CA CYS A 80 20.42 0.13 2.20
C CYS A 80 21.23 0.54 3.45
N GLN A 81 22.33 1.27 3.28
CA GLN A 81 23.09 1.87 4.39
C GLN A 81 22.42 3.15 4.87
N THR A 82 22.53 3.40 6.17
CA THR A 82 22.07 4.64 6.81
C THR A 82 23.12 5.76 6.66
N SER A 83 22.93 6.88 7.37
CA SER A 83 23.95 7.95 7.47
C SER A 83 25.23 7.51 8.19
N ASP A 84 25.18 6.41 8.96
CA ASP A 84 26.34 5.74 9.51
C ASP A 84 26.73 4.54 8.61
N PRO A 85 27.98 4.47 8.11
CA PRO A 85 28.41 3.44 7.17
C PRO A 85 28.38 2.01 7.73
N ASP A 86 28.42 1.85 9.05
CA ASP A 86 28.41 0.56 9.74
C ASP A 86 26.97 0.08 10.05
N ILE A 87 25.96 0.91 9.77
CA ILE A 87 24.56 0.64 10.10
C ILE A 87 23.71 0.59 8.84
N TYR A 88 22.91 -0.48 8.73
CA TYR A 88 21.95 -0.69 7.64
C TYR A 88 20.53 -0.64 8.18
N ALA A 89 19.58 -0.23 7.33
CA ALA A 89 18.16 -0.32 7.62
C ALA A 89 17.43 -0.92 6.40
N ILE A 90 16.52 -1.84 6.65
CA ILE A 90 15.77 -2.56 5.62
C ILE A 90 14.29 -2.70 6.01
N GLY A 91 13.43 -2.97 5.04
CA GLY A 91 12.00 -3.18 5.26
C GLY A 91 11.26 -1.89 5.60
N GLU A 92 10.19 -2.00 6.40
CA GLU A 92 9.24 -0.92 6.61
C GLU A 92 9.75 0.23 7.48
N CYS A 93 10.88 0.06 8.17
CA CYS A 93 11.53 1.15 8.89
C CYS A 93 12.43 2.00 7.97
N ALA A 94 12.80 1.51 6.79
CA ALA A 94 13.70 2.18 5.87
C ALA A 94 12.96 3.13 4.92
N SER A 95 13.57 4.29 4.67
CA SER A 95 13.10 5.32 3.75
C SER A 95 14.12 5.50 2.64
N TRP A 96 13.81 4.95 1.47
CA TRP A 96 14.62 5.11 0.27
C TRP A 96 14.01 6.19 -0.61
N ASN A 97 14.78 7.22 -0.98
CA ASN A 97 14.27 8.37 -1.74
C ASN A 97 13.00 9.01 -1.15
N ASN A 98 12.96 9.17 0.19
CA ASN A 98 11.83 9.70 0.95
C ASN A 98 10.54 8.85 0.80
N ARG A 99 10.69 7.54 0.52
CA ARG A 99 9.59 6.58 0.37
C ARG A 99 9.81 5.36 1.25
N VAL A 100 8.73 4.92 1.89
CA VAL A 100 8.67 3.69 2.68
C VAL A 100 7.82 2.67 1.95
N TYR A 101 8.25 1.41 1.99
CA TYR A 101 7.59 0.30 1.33
C TYR A 101 6.91 -0.61 2.35
N GLY A 102 5.59 -0.48 2.50
CA GLY A 102 4.76 -1.32 3.39
C GLY A 102 4.40 -2.68 2.81
N LEU A 103 5.38 -3.38 2.24
CA LEU A 103 5.22 -4.69 1.61
C LEU A 103 6.40 -5.59 1.97
N VAL A 104 6.16 -6.90 2.00
CA VAL A 104 7.18 -7.90 2.37
C VAL A 104 8.27 -8.05 1.28
N ALA A 105 7.89 -8.09 0.00
CA ALA A 105 8.83 -8.30 -1.10
C ALA A 105 9.94 -7.24 -1.21
N PRO A 106 9.66 -5.93 -1.07
CA PRO A 106 10.70 -4.90 -0.95
C PRO A 106 11.66 -5.17 0.21
N GLY A 107 11.17 -5.60 1.36
CA GLY A 107 12.00 -5.94 2.51
C GLY A 107 13.00 -7.06 2.22
N TYR A 108 12.59 -8.11 1.50
CA TYR A 108 13.50 -9.16 1.06
C TYR A 108 14.56 -8.66 0.08
N LYS A 109 14.18 -7.80 -0.88
CA LYS A 109 15.15 -7.22 -1.82
C LYS A 109 16.16 -6.32 -1.09
N MET A 110 15.69 -5.49 -0.16
CA MET A 110 16.57 -4.67 0.69
C MET A 110 17.53 -5.54 1.52
N ALA A 111 17.06 -6.65 2.08
CA ALA A 111 17.92 -7.59 2.81
C ALA A 111 19.03 -8.17 1.91
N GLN A 112 18.68 -8.59 0.69
CA GLN A 112 19.66 -9.11 -0.27
C GLN A 112 20.68 -8.04 -0.66
N VAL A 113 20.22 -6.81 -0.95
CA VAL A 113 21.10 -5.68 -1.29
C VAL A 113 22.06 -5.35 -0.15
N ALA A 114 21.58 -5.31 1.10
CA ALA A 114 22.42 -5.04 2.26
C ALA A 114 23.51 -6.11 2.43
N VAL A 115 23.15 -7.40 2.27
CA VAL A 115 24.11 -8.50 2.36
C VAL A 115 25.12 -8.46 1.21
N ASP A 116 24.66 -8.23 -0.02
CA ASP A 116 25.55 -8.14 -1.18
C ASP A 116 26.55 -6.99 -1.02
N HIS A 117 26.12 -5.84 -0.49
CA HIS A 117 27.02 -4.73 -0.20
C HIS A 117 28.06 -5.08 0.88
N ILE A 118 27.65 -5.77 1.96
CA ILE A 118 28.58 -6.26 3.00
C ILE A 118 29.61 -7.26 2.43
N LEU A 119 29.21 -8.04 1.42
CA LEU A 119 30.05 -9.03 0.74
C LEU A 119 30.76 -8.46 -0.50
N GLU A 120 30.76 -7.14 -0.69
CA GLU A 120 31.39 -6.45 -1.82
C GLU A 120 30.91 -6.97 -3.20
N THR A 121 29.64 -7.38 -3.26
CA THR A 121 28.96 -7.85 -4.48
C THR A 121 28.08 -6.74 -5.06
N GLU A 122 28.16 -6.51 -6.37
CA GLU A 122 27.36 -5.48 -7.02
C GLU A 122 25.86 -5.80 -7.00
N ASN A 123 25.10 -5.04 -6.21
CA ASN A 123 23.65 -5.03 -6.22
C ASN A 123 23.16 -3.71 -5.60
N VAL A 124 22.05 -3.18 -6.12
CA VAL A 124 21.45 -1.93 -5.65
C VAL A 124 19.94 -2.08 -5.49
N PHE A 125 19.37 -1.29 -4.56
CA PHE A 125 17.94 -1.15 -4.38
C PHE A 125 17.43 -0.01 -5.24
N GLU A 126 16.73 -0.34 -6.33
CA GLU A 126 16.21 0.62 -7.32
C GLU A 126 14.74 1.01 -7.05
N GLY A 127 14.28 0.78 -5.83
CA GLY A 127 12.87 0.83 -5.47
C GLY A 127 12.18 -0.53 -5.62
N ALA A 128 10.85 -0.53 -5.51
CA ALA A 128 10.10 -1.78 -5.57
C ALA A 128 8.72 -1.62 -6.19
N ASP A 129 8.24 -2.74 -6.73
CA ASP A 129 6.88 -2.88 -7.24
C ASP A 129 5.87 -2.76 -6.09
N LEU A 130 5.02 -1.73 -6.15
CA LEU A 130 3.94 -1.51 -5.19
C LEU A 130 2.69 -2.37 -5.47
N SER A 131 2.79 -3.35 -6.37
CA SER A 131 1.71 -4.27 -6.67
C SER A 131 1.33 -5.06 -5.43
N ALA A 132 0.09 -4.87 -4.99
CA ALA A 132 -0.49 -5.61 -3.88
C ALA A 132 -1.63 -6.48 -4.40
N LYS A 133 -1.62 -7.76 -4.03
CA LYS A 133 -2.76 -8.66 -4.18
C LYS A 133 -3.37 -8.89 -2.80
N LEU A 134 -4.60 -8.43 -2.62
CA LEU A 134 -5.40 -8.67 -1.43
C LEU A 134 -6.40 -9.79 -1.72
N LYS A 135 -6.44 -10.79 -0.84
CA LYS A 135 -7.49 -11.80 -0.84
C LYS A 135 -8.55 -11.33 0.15
N LEU A 136 -9.72 -10.96 -0.36
CA LEU A 136 -10.83 -10.52 0.47
C LEU A 136 -12.00 -11.46 0.23
N LEU A 137 -12.23 -12.40 1.16
CA LEU A 137 -13.38 -13.31 1.16
C LEU A 137 -13.72 -13.92 -0.22
N GLY A 138 -12.71 -14.47 -0.91
CA GLY A 138 -12.88 -15.11 -2.23
C GLY A 138 -12.90 -14.14 -3.42
N VAL A 139 -12.71 -12.85 -3.19
CA VAL A 139 -12.49 -11.81 -4.20
C VAL A 139 -11.01 -11.46 -4.25
N ASP A 140 -10.43 -11.60 -5.43
CA ASP A 140 -9.09 -11.08 -5.69
C ASP A 140 -9.21 -9.58 -5.98
N VAL A 141 -8.47 -8.77 -5.23
CA VAL A 141 -8.33 -7.33 -5.44
C VAL A 141 -6.85 -7.05 -5.63
N GLY A 142 -6.49 -6.23 -6.60
CA GLY A 142 -5.14 -5.72 -6.65
C GLY A 142 -5.00 -4.45 -7.46
N GLY A 143 -3.94 -3.73 -7.14
CA GLY A 143 -3.55 -2.51 -7.81
C GLY A 143 -2.13 -2.64 -8.34
N ILE A 144 -1.83 -1.98 -9.46
CA ILE A 144 -0.48 -1.84 -10.00
C ILE A 144 -0.22 -0.38 -10.37
N GLY A 145 1.03 0.06 -10.27
CA GLY A 145 1.48 1.38 -10.73
C GLY A 145 0.66 2.55 -10.17
N ASP A 146 0.44 3.57 -11.00
CA ASP A 146 -0.39 4.73 -10.69
C ASP A 146 -1.89 4.41 -10.80
N ALA A 147 -2.37 3.51 -9.94
CA ALA A 147 -3.76 3.05 -9.92
C ALA A 147 -4.79 4.16 -9.66
N HIS A 148 -4.35 5.32 -9.14
CA HIS A 148 -5.18 6.47 -8.84
C HIS A 148 -5.18 7.54 -9.93
N GLY A 149 -4.30 7.45 -10.94
CA GLY A 149 -4.20 8.45 -12.01
C GLY A 149 -3.67 9.79 -11.54
N ARG A 150 -2.61 9.78 -10.73
CA ARG A 150 -1.91 10.98 -10.25
C ARG A 150 -1.02 11.60 -11.34
N THR A 151 -0.64 10.83 -12.36
CA THR A 151 0.16 11.29 -13.48
C THR A 151 -0.64 12.33 -14.28
N PRO A 152 -0.11 13.55 -14.47
CA PRO A 152 -0.80 14.57 -15.27
C PRO A 152 -1.12 14.08 -16.69
N GLY A 153 -2.30 14.44 -17.20
CA GLY A 153 -2.76 14.03 -18.53
C GLY A 153 -3.20 12.55 -18.65
N ALA A 154 -3.06 11.76 -17.58
CA ALA A 154 -3.47 10.36 -17.60
C ALA A 154 -4.98 10.19 -17.85
N ARG A 155 -5.31 9.16 -18.63
CA ARG A 155 -6.69 8.79 -18.99
C ARG A 155 -7.12 7.56 -18.21
N SER A 156 -8.40 7.48 -17.86
CA SER A 156 -8.98 6.40 -17.07
C SER A 156 -10.04 5.65 -17.87
N TYR A 157 -9.82 4.35 -18.07
CA TYR A 157 -10.77 3.45 -18.71
C TYR A 157 -11.32 2.46 -17.67
N VAL A 158 -12.64 2.20 -17.72
CA VAL A 158 -13.30 1.24 -16.81
C VAL A 158 -13.96 0.14 -17.63
N TYR A 159 -13.67 -1.10 -17.26
CA TYR A 159 -14.38 -2.29 -17.70
C TYR A 159 -15.10 -2.89 -16.49
N LEU A 160 -16.41 -3.06 -16.62
CA LEU A 160 -17.28 -3.64 -15.60
C LEU A 160 -18.11 -4.75 -16.25
N ASP A 161 -18.00 -5.96 -15.72
CA ASP A 161 -18.84 -7.11 -16.07
C ASP A 161 -19.44 -7.64 -14.77
N GLU A 162 -20.67 -7.22 -14.47
CA GLU A 162 -21.38 -7.58 -13.23
C GLU A 162 -21.71 -9.07 -13.16
N SER A 163 -21.97 -9.71 -14.31
CA SER A 163 -22.28 -11.15 -14.39
C SER A 163 -21.11 -12.04 -13.96
N LYS A 164 -19.88 -11.55 -14.18
CA LYS A 164 -18.64 -12.21 -13.78
C LYS A 164 -18.01 -11.60 -12.54
N GLU A 165 -18.65 -10.59 -11.96
CA GLU A 165 -18.15 -9.81 -10.83
C GLU A 165 -16.72 -9.26 -11.07
N VAL A 166 -16.46 -8.82 -12.31
CA VAL A 166 -15.16 -8.28 -12.73
C VAL A 166 -15.26 -6.77 -12.86
N TYR A 167 -14.34 -6.07 -12.20
CA TYR A 167 -14.08 -4.65 -12.43
C TYR A 167 -12.61 -4.46 -12.74
N LYS A 168 -12.32 -3.69 -13.77
CA LYS A 168 -10.95 -3.28 -14.11
C LYS A 168 -10.97 -1.79 -14.40
N ARG A 169 -10.17 -1.03 -13.67
CA ARG A 169 -9.84 0.35 -14.02
C ARG A 169 -8.42 0.38 -14.53
N LEU A 170 -8.21 0.92 -15.71
CA LEU A 170 -6.90 1.09 -16.33
C LEU A 170 -6.59 2.58 -16.41
N ILE A 171 -5.41 2.96 -15.94
CA ILE A 171 -4.86 4.30 -16.06
C ILE A 171 -3.78 4.25 -17.12
N VAL A 172 -3.93 5.04 -18.17
CA VAL A 172 -2.99 5.08 -19.31
C VAL A 172 -2.47 6.49 -19.54
N SER A 173 -1.35 6.59 -20.24
CA SER A 173 -0.76 7.87 -20.68
C SER A 173 -1.74 8.67 -21.54
N GLU A 174 -1.49 9.98 -21.67
CA GLU A 174 -2.31 10.89 -22.48
C GLU A 174 -2.45 10.41 -23.94
N ASP A 175 -1.42 9.78 -24.49
CA ASP A 175 -1.41 9.21 -25.84
C ASP A 175 -1.98 7.78 -25.94
N ASN A 176 -2.49 7.23 -24.82
CA ASN A 176 -3.02 5.87 -24.68
C ASN A 176 -2.02 4.73 -24.96
N LYS A 177 -0.71 4.97 -25.06
CA LYS A 177 0.26 3.92 -25.43
C LYS A 177 0.84 3.17 -24.23
N THR A 178 0.89 3.81 -23.07
CA THR A 178 1.53 3.25 -21.88
C THR A 178 0.50 3.02 -20.78
N LEU A 179 0.44 1.81 -20.25
CA LEU A 179 -0.32 1.52 -19.04
C LEU A 179 0.46 2.07 -17.83
N LEU A 180 -0.09 3.06 -17.15
CA LEU A 180 0.53 3.71 -15.99
C LEU A 180 0.15 3.01 -14.69
N GLY A 181 -1.06 2.45 -14.63
CA GLY A 181 -1.55 1.72 -13.46
C GLY A 181 -2.88 1.04 -13.71
N ALA A 182 -3.30 0.21 -12.77
CA ALA A 182 -4.61 -0.43 -12.83
C ALA A 182 -5.13 -0.78 -11.43
N VAL A 183 -6.46 -0.86 -11.32
CA VAL A 183 -7.17 -1.54 -10.22
C VAL A 183 -7.96 -2.69 -10.82
N LEU A 184 -7.70 -3.92 -10.38
CA LEU A 184 -8.38 -5.13 -10.83
C LEU A 184 -9.12 -5.76 -9.65
N VAL A 185 -10.38 -6.11 -9.86
CA VAL A 185 -11.18 -6.85 -8.89
C VAL A 185 -12.01 -7.93 -9.59
N GLY A 186 -12.12 -9.07 -8.92
CA GLY A 186 -12.68 -10.30 -9.47
C GLY A 186 -11.57 -11.33 -9.73
N ARG A 187 -11.90 -12.55 -10.15
CA ARG A 187 -10.88 -13.59 -10.37
C ARG A 187 -9.93 -13.20 -11.52
N TYR A 188 -8.64 -13.09 -11.23
CA TYR A 188 -7.60 -12.90 -12.25
C TYR A 188 -6.36 -13.75 -11.92
N GLN A 189 -5.70 -14.26 -12.98
CA GLN A 189 -4.61 -15.22 -12.84
C GLN A 189 -3.27 -14.57 -12.47
N ARG A 190 -2.99 -13.32 -12.89
CA ARG A 190 -1.73 -12.60 -12.62
C ARG A 190 -1.90 -11.07 -12.62
N LEU A 191 -1.18 -10.40 -11.71
CA LEU A 191 -0.86 -8.96 -11.75
C LEU A 191 0.64 -8.85 -12.03
N ARG A 192 1.03 -8.01 -12.99
CA ARG A 192 2.42 -7.57 -13.20
C ARG A 192 2.37 -6.10 -13.59
N GLN A 193 3.28 -5.28 -13.08
CA GLN A 193 3.50 -3.97 -13.67
C GLN A 193 3.82 -4.12 -15.17
N PRO A 194 3.29 -3.25 -16.04
CA PRO A 194 3.85 -3.09 -17.37
C PRO A 194 5.32 -2.68 -17.19
N ALA A 195 6.22 -3.34 -17.92
CA ALA A 195 7.63 -2.95 -17.93
C ALA A 195 7.70 -1.45 -18.21
N ALA A 196 8.48 -0.71 -17.42
CA ALA A 196 8.85 0.65 -17.79
C ALA A 196 9.48 0.53 -19.19
N THR A 197 8.78 1.04 -20.20
CA THR A 197 9.34 1.14 -21.54
C THR A 197 10.50 2.13 -21.46
N GLY A 198 11.69 1.60 -21.19
CA GLY A 198 12.93 2.22 -21.60
C GLY A 198 12.91 2.23 -23.12
N ALA A 199 12.51 3.36 -23.69
CA ALA A 199 12.96 3.72 -25.01
C ALA A 199 14.49 3.92 -24.94
N GLU A 200 15.15 3.54 -26.04
CA GLU A 200 16.58 3.68 -26.34
C GLU A 200 17.52 2.61 -25.75
N ARG A 201 17.77 1.58 -26.56
CA ARG A 201 19.13 1.26 -27.01
C ARG A 201 19.07 0.97 -28.51
N ASP A 202 20.01 1.57 -29.24
CA ASP A 202 20.30 1.31 -30.65
C ASP A 202 20.48 -0.17 -30.98
#